data_AF-A0A520A4V7-F1
#
_entry.id   AF-A0A520A4V7-F1
#
_cell.length_a   1.000
_cell.length_b   1.000
_cell.length_c   1.000
_cell.angle_alpha   90.00
_cell.angle_beta   90.00
_cell.angle_gamma   90.00
#
_symmetry.space_group_name_H-M   'P 1'
#
loop_
_entity.id
_entity.type
_entity.pdbx_description
1 polymer ?
#
loop_
_entity_poly.entity_id
_entity_poly.type
_entity_poly.pdbx_seq_one_letter_code
_entity_poly.pdbx_strand_id
1 'polypeptide(L)'
;MAAVIQKRFFRAIKSKVIIGFLFACFALLLAWGISKFAFTRMLNTVEEISAPNDRLRIVNDLSHKIARLDQLQRDEAFNKQGNYNFLRESRKLRSSLDSLRKLYVNDSAQLARIKSIKNLLTQRDKQFLSYLQVRETLVNTKSFSNEVQKLNELVASRALQTDSAVLTTETTTSTTTVAPEEEEKSRGFLSKLFGKKKSDVYKIINEEFKVRRDTLNAKAEDSIMKSMTGSLKNIEQEQRQKSQKFLKREAELSTASNALTNQMLQILREVEGQAVA
;
A
#
# COMPACT_ATOMS: atom_id res chain seq x y z
N MET A 1 -50.51 -31.53 -98.89
CA MET A 1 -50.87 -31.27 -97.48
C MET A 1 -49.94 -31.95 -96.45
N ALA A 2 -49.30 -33.08 -96.75
CA ALA A 2 -48.43 -33.80 -95.80
C ALA A 2 -47.17 -33.04 -95.32
N ALA A 3 -46.51 -32.26 -96.20
CA ALA A 3 -45.27 -31.55 -95.87
C ALA A 3 -45.46 -30.38 -94.86
N VAL A 4 -46.64 -29.75 -94.86
CA VAL A 4 -46.97 -28.65 -93.92
C VAL A 4 -47.21 -29.21 -92.52
N ILE A 5 -47.82 -30.39 -92.45
CA ILE A 5 -48.10 -31.11 -91.21
C ILE A 5 -46.79 -31.55 -90.54
N GLN A 6 -45.85 -32.14 -91.29
CA GLN A 6 -44.53 -32.51 -90.76
C GLN A 6 -43.73 -31.31 -90.23
N LYS A 7 -43.72 -30.17 -90.94
CA LYS A 7 -43.03 -28.95 -90.46
C LYS A 7 -43.63 -28.40 -89.15
N ARG A 8 -44.95 -28.49 -88.97
CA ARG A 8 -45.62 -28.11 -87.71
C ARG A 8 -45.26 -29.05 -86.55
N PHE A 9 -45.22 -30.37 -86.80
CA PHE A 9 -44.81 -31.34 -85.79
C PHE A 9 -43.35 -31.16 -85.36
N PHE A 10 -42.41 -30.98 -86.29
CA PHE A 10 -41.01 -30.72 -85.94
C PHE A 10 -40.81 -29.41 -85.16
N ARG A 11 -41.58 -28.35 -85.46
CA ARG A 11 -41.51 -27.08 -84.71
C ARG A 11 -42.08 -27.21 -83.29
N ALA A 12 -43.17 -27.97 -83.12
CA ALA A 12 -43.76 -28.26 -81.81
C ALA A 12 -42.84 -29.14 -80.94
N ILE A 13 -42.19 -30.14 -81.54
CA ILE A 13 -41.23 -31.01 -80.84
C ILE A 13 -39.98 -30.21 -80.42
N LYS A 14 -39.42 -29.38 -81.32
CA LYS A 14 -38.27 -28.52 -80.99
C LYS A 14 -38.57 -27.56 -79.83
N SER A 15 -39.75 -26.96 -79.80
CA SER A 15 -40.16 -26.06 -78.71
C SER A 15 -40.27 -26.81 -77.36
N LYS A 16 -40.84 -28.01 -77.33
CA LYS A 16 -40.96 -28.82 -76.10
C LYS A 16 -39.60 -29.25 -75.55
N VAL A 17 -38.66 -29.63 -76.42
CA VAL A 17 -37.30 -30.02 -76.01
C VAL A 17 -36.53 -28.84 -75.43
N ILE A 18 -36.66 -27.64 -76.03
CA ILE A 18 -36.03 -26.41 -75.54
C ILE A 18 -36.58 -26.04 -74.15
N ILE A 19 -37.89 -26.12 -73.93
CA ILE A 19 -38.50 -25.88 -72.61
C ILE A 19 -37.96 -26.87 -71.57
N GLY A 20 -37.88 -28.16 -71.91
CA GLY A 20 -37.35 -29.19 -71.00
C GLY A 20 -35.89 -28.94 -70.61
N PHE A 21 -35.05 -28.55 -71.58
CA PHE A 21 -33.65 -28.20 -71.33
C PHE A 21 -33.52 -26.95 -70.44
N LEU A 22 -34.39 -25.95 -70.64
CA LEU A 22 -34.39 -24.72 -69.86
C LEU A 22 -34.79 -24.99 -68.40
N PHE A 23 -35.78 -25.87 -68.17
CA PHE A 23 -36.14 -26.34 -66.83
C PHE A 23 -35.01 -27.12 -66.14
N ALA A 24 -34.30 -27.99 -66.88
CA ALA A 24 -33.16 -28.72 -66.34
C ALA A 24 -32.01 -27.77 -65.94
N CYS A 25 -31.74 -26.74 -66.76
CA CYS A 25 -30.76 -25.71 -66.44
C CYS A 25 -31.17 -24.90 -65.19
N PHE A 26 -32.45 -24.55 -65.07
CA PHE A 26 -32.98 -23.85 -63.90
C PHE A 26 -32.86 -24.70 -62.62
N ALA A 27 -33.17 -26.00 -62.70
CA ALA A 27 -33.01 -26.94 -61.61
C ALA A 27 -31.54 -27.04 -61.15
N LEU A 28 -30.58 -27.06 -62.08
CA LEU A 28 -29.15 -27.07 -61.76
C LEU A 28 -28.70 -25.78 -61.06
N LEU A 29 -29.20 -24.61 -61.51
CA LEU A 29 -28.89 -23.33 -60.86
C LEU A 29 -29.44 -23.27 -59.44
N LEU A 30 -30.67 -23.74 -59.23
CA LEU A 30 -31.27 -23.83 -57.89
C LEU A 30 -30.49 -24.79 -56.99
N ALA A 31 -30.14 -25.97 -57.50
CA ALA A 31 -29.34 -26.95 -56.76
C ALA A 31 -27.96 -26.39 -56.38
N TRP A 32 -27.31 -25.65 -57.30
CA TRP A 32 -26.04 -24.99 -57.02
C TRP A 32 -26.17 -23.89 -55.96
N GLY A 33 -27.24 -23.07 -56.02
CA GLY A 33 -27.53 -22.04 -55.02
C GLY A 33 -27.77 -22.62 -53.62
N ILE A 34 -28.58 -23.68 -53.54
CA ILE A 34 -28.86 -24.39 -52.28
C ILE A 34 -27.59 -25.03 -51.72
N SER A 35 -26.80 -25.69 -52.59
CA SER A 35 -25.52 -26.30 -52.20
C SER A 35 -24.55 -25.25 -51.68
N LYS A 36 -24.39 -24.11 -52.36
CA LYS A 36 -23.56 -22.99 -51.88
C LYS A 36 -24.03 -22.46 -50.54
N PHE A 37 -25.33 -22.26 -50.37
CA PHE A 37 -25.90 -21.78 -49.10
C PHE A 37 -25.67 -22.78 -47.96
N ALA A 38 -25.92 -24.06 -48.20
CA ALA A 38 -25.70 -25.12 -47.23
C ALA A 38 -24.22 -25.26 -46.86
N PHE A 39 -23.32 -25.17 -47.85
CA PHE A 39 -21.88 -25.26 -47.64
C PHE A 39 -21.33 -24.05 -46.86
N THR A 40 -21.82 -22.84 -47.13
CA THR A 40 -21.47 -21.65 -46.33
C THR A 40 -21.96 -21.78 -44.90
N ARG A 41 -23.18 -22.30 -44.69
CA ARG A 41 -23.71 -22.53 -43.35
C ARG A 41 -22.90 -23.60 -42.61
N MET A 42 -22.53 -24.68 -43.29
CA MET A 42 -21.68 -25.75 -42.74
C MET A 42 -20.28 -25.24 -42.40
N LEU A 43 -19.64 -24.45 -43.29
CA LEU A 43 -18.32 -23.86 -43.03
C LEU A 43 -18.36 -22.91 -41.83
N ASN A 44 -19.36 -22.05 -41.73
CA ASN A 44 -19.50 -21.15 -40.57
C ASN A 44 -19.71 -21.93 -39.26
N THR A 45 -20.51 -22.99 -39.27
CA THR A 45 -20.71 -23.85 -38.10
C THR A 45 -19.44 -24.65 -37.75
N VAL A 46 -18.70 -25.13 -38.75
CA VAL A 46 -17.42 -25.81 -38.52
C VAL A 46 -16.37 -24.83 -38.01
N GLU A 47 -16.33 -23.60 -38.49
CA GLU A 47 -15.43 -22.55 -37.99
C GLU A 47 -15.78 -22.12 -36.55
N GLU A 48 -17.07 -22.07 -36.22
CA GLU A 48 -17.58 -21.83 -34.86
C GLU A 48 -17.29 -23.00 -33.89
N ILE A 49 -17.26 -24.23 -34.38
CA ILE A 49 -16.96 -25.45 -33.58
C ILE A 49 -15.45 -25.74 -33.51
N SER A 50 -14.68 -25.39 -34.54
CA SER A 50 -13.28 -25.82 -34.70
C SER A 50 -12.26 -24.76 -34.28
N ALA A 51 -12.67 -23.48 -34.11
CA ALA A 51 -11.82 -22.48 -33.49
C ALA A 51 -11.79 -22.69 -31.97
N PRO A 52 -10.62 -22.60 -31.29
CA PRO A 52 -10.60 -22.52 -29.83
C PRO A 52 -11.47 -21.33 -29.44
N ASN A 53 -12.59 -21.58 -28.75
CA ASN A 53 -13.64 -20.59 -28.48
C ASN A 53 -13.00 -19.28 -28.01
N ASP A 54 -12.95 -18.28 -28.89
CA ASP A 54 -12.25 -17.01 -28.62
C ASP A 54 -12.81 -16.33 -27.35
N ARG A 55 -14.09 -16.60 -27.05
CA ARG A 55 -14.74 -16.18 -25.81
C ARG A 55 -14.06 -16.81 -24.60
N LEU A 56 -13.83 -18.12 -24.63
CA LEU A 56 -13.19 -18.87 -23.55
C LEU A 56 -11.73 -18.43 -23.34
N ARG A 57 -11.00 -18.19 -24.43
CA ARG A 57 -9.63 -17.66 -24.38
C ARG A 57 -9.57 -16.30 -23.69
N ILE A 58 -10.45 -15.37 -24.08
CA ILE A 58 -10.51 -14.03 -23.47
C ILE A 58 -10.97 -14.10 -22.02
N VAL A 59 -11.94 -14.97 -21.70
CA VAL A 59 -12.41 -15.19 -20.32
C VAL A 59 -11.29 -15.71 -19.42
N ASN A 60 -10.51 -16.70 -19.87
CA ASN A 60 -9.39 -17.21 -19.10
C ASN A 60 -8.28 -16.13 -18.91
N ASP A 61 -7.94 -15.39 -19.97
CA ASP A 61 -7.00 -14.26 -19.88
C ASP A 61 -7.49 -13.17 -18.92
N LEU A 62 -8.80 -12.87 -18.90
CA LEU A 62 -9.42 -11.95 -17.94
C LEU A 62 -9.28 -12.46 -16.50
N SER A 63 -9.48 -13.75 -16.25
CA SER A 63 -9.33 -14.36 -14.94
C SER A 63 -7.91 -14.17 -14.39
N HIS A 64 -6.90 -14.51 -15.21
CA HIS A 64 -5.50 -14.31 -14.86
C HIS A 64 -5.15 -12.83 -14.62
N LYS A 65 -5.67 -11.93 -15.47
CA LYS A 65 -5.45 -10.47 -15.31
C LYS A 65 -6.09 -9.93 -14.04
N ILE A 66 -7.29 -10.37 -13.68
CA ILE A 66 -7.97 -9.99 -12.43
C ILE A 66 -7.15 -10.43 -11.22
N ALA A 67 -6.69 -11.68 -11.19
CA ALA A 67 -5.88 -12.21 -10.09
C ALA A 67 -4.53 -11.47 -9.96
N ARG A 68 -3.85 -11.23 -11.09
CA ARG A 68 -2.58 -10.47 -11.11
C ARG A 68 -2.76 -9.04 -10.62
N LEU A 69 -3.86 -8.40 -10.98
CA LEU A 69 -4.13 -7.01 -10.62
C LEU A 69 -4.32 -6.83 -9.10
N ASP A 70 -4.85 -7.83 -8.41
CA ASP A 70 -4.94 -7.85 -6.95
C ASP A 70 -3.55 -8.01 -6.29
N GLN A 71 -2.68 -8.84 -6.86
CA GLN A 71 -1.28 -8.95 -6.43
C GLN A 71 -0.52 -7.63 -6.61
N LEU A 72 -0.63 -6.98 -7.78
CA LEU A 72 0.03 -5.70 -8.04
C LEU A 72 -0.41 -4.59 -7.08
N GLN A 73 -1.68 -4.56 -6.68
CA GLN A 73 -2.15 -3.58 -5.70
C GLN A 73 -1.58 -3.81 -4.30
N ARG A 74 -1.42 -5.08 -3.89
CA ARG A 74 -0.72 -5.43 -2.65
C ARG A 74 0.75 -5.03 -2.73
N ASP A 75 1.42 -5.36 -3.83
CA ASP A 75 2.82 -5.00 -4.04
C ASP A 75 3.04 -3.48 -4.01
N GLU A 76 2.15 -2.68 -4.60
CA GLU A 76 2.21 -1.21 -4.58
C GLU A 76 1.85 -0.64 -3.19
N ALA A 77 0.96 -1.30 -2.45
CA ALA A 77 0.68 -0.95 -1.06
C ALA A 77 1.92 -1.14 -0.17
N PHE A 78 2.75 -2.15 -0.44
CA PHE A 78 4.00 -2.40 0.29
C PHE A 78 5.17 -1.55 -0.24
N ASN A 79 5.40 -1.52 -1.55
CA ASN A 79 6.50 -0.79 -2.18
C ASN A 79 6.13 0.66 -2.48
N LYS A 80 6.84 1.60 -1.86
CA LYS A 80 6.64 3.08 -1.99
C LYS A 80 6.96 3.66 -3.37
N GLN A 81 7.19 2.84 -4.38
CA GLN A 81 7.55 3.34 -5.70
C GLN A 81 6.25 3.70 -6.42
N GLY A 82 5.86 4.98 -6.38
CA GLY A 82 4.62 5.55 -6.95
C GLY A 82 4.52 5.43 -8.47
N ASN A 83 4.72 4.23 -8.98
CA ASN A 83 4.69 3.86 -10.35
C ASN A 83 3.33 3.19 -10.53
N TYR A 84 2.30 3.98 -10.84
CA TYR A 84 0.87 3.63 -10.93
C TYR A 84 0.55 2.52 -11.98
N ASN A 85 1.29 1.42 -11.95
CA ASN A 85 1.26 0.29 -12.86
C ASN A 85 -0.09 -0.44 -12.76
N PHE A 86 -0.71 -0.44 -11.57
CA PHE A 86 -2.06 -0.97 -11.39
C PHE A 86 -3.09 -0.23 -12.26
N LEU A 87 -2.96 1.09 -12.49
CA LEU A 87 -3.88 1.84 -13.36
C LEU A 87 -3.73 1.43 -14.83
N ARG A 88 -2.51 1.08 -15.25
CA ARG A 88 -2.25 0.59 -16.60
C ARG A 88 -2.85 -0.80 -16.80
N GLU A 89 -2.66 -1.70 -15.83
CA GLU A 89 -3.24 -3.04 -15.89
C GLU A 89 -4.78 -3.02 -15.76
N SER A 90 -5.35 -2.15 -14.93
CA SER A 90 -6.80 -1.94 -14.88
C SER A 90 -7.36 -1.43 -16.22
N ARG A 91 -6.65 -0.52 -16.90
CA ARG A 91 -7.03 -0.09 -18.27
C ARG A 91 -6.97 -1.22 -19.28
N LYS A 92 -5.93 -2.07 -19.25
CA LYS A 92 -5.85 -3.26 -20.10
C LYS A 92 -7.01 -4.22 -19.83
N LEU A 93 -7.35 -4.43 -18.56
CA LEU A 93 -8.48 -5.28 -18.16
C LEU A 93 -9.82 -4.74 -18.70
N ARG A 94 -10.05 -3.42 -18.59
CA ARG A 94 -11.23 -2.77 -19.21
C ARG A 94 -11.28 -3.01 -20.72
N SER A 95 -10.16 -2.87 -21.42
CA SER A 95 -10.07 -3.13 -22.86
C SER A 95 -10.36 -4.60 -23.20
N SER A 96 -9.87 -5.56 -22.42
CA SER A 96 -10.20 -6.98 -22.58
C SER A 96 -11.70 -7.25 -22.36
N LEU A 97 -12.33 -6.59 -21.39
CA LEU A 97 -13.78 -6.66 -21.17
C LEU A 97 -14.58 -6.02 -22.32
N ASP A 98 -14.05 -4.97 -22.95
CA ASP A 98 -14.62 -4.39 -24.18
C ASP A 98 -14.55 -5.36 -25.36
N SER A 99 -13.42 -6.04 -25.54
CA SER A 99 -13.29 -7.10 -26.55
C SER A 99 -14.29 -8.23 -26.28
N LEU A 100 -14.41 -8.68 -25.03
CA LEU A 100 -15.37 -9.72 -24.66
C LEU A 100 -16.81 -9.28 -24.94
N ARG A 101 -17.16 -8.02 -24.62
CA ARG A 101 -18.48 -7.44 -24.89
C ARG A 101 -18.85 -7.51 -26.38
N LYS A 102 -17.88 -7.29 -27.29
CA LYS A 102 -18.11 -7.37 -28.74
C LYS A 102 -18.43 -8.79 -29.21
N LEU A 103 -17.96 -9.82 -28.51
CA LEU A 103 -18.25 -11.21 -28.84
C LEU A 103 -19.65 -11.66 -28.37
N TYR A 104 -20.26 -10.95 -27.42
CA TYR A 104 -21.57 -11.25 -26.85
C TYR A 104 -22.66 -10.23 -27.25
N VAL A 105 -22.54 -9.56 -28.41
CA VAL A 105 -23.49 -8.51 -28.83
C VAL A 105 -24.94 -8.99 -28.87
N ASN A 106 -25.17 -10.28 -29.15
CA ASN A 106 -26.51 -10.86 -29.25
C ASN A 106 -27.03 -11.45 -27.93
N ASP A 107 -26.24 -11.41 -26.85
CA ASP A 107 -26.61 -11.98 -25.54
C ASP A 107 -26.73 -10.88 -24.48
N SER A 108 -27.98 -10.46 -24.23
CA SER A 108 -28.27 -9.40 -23.26
C SER A 108 -27.87 -9.74 -21.81
N ALA A 109 -27.92 -11.03 -21.43
CA ALA A 109 -27.56 -11.46 -20.08
C ALA A 109 -26.05 -11.37 -19.87
N GLN A 110 -25.27 -11.83 -20.85
CA GLN A 110 -23.80 -11.74 -20.81
C GLN A 110 -23.31 -10.30 -20.87
N LEU A 111 -23.96 -9.44 -21.66
CA LEU A 111 -23.65 -8.02 -21.69
C LEU A 111 -23.87 -7.35 -20.32
N ALA A 112 -24.94 -7.73 -19.61
CA ALA A 112 -25.20 -7.25 -18.26
C ALA A 112 -24.12 -7.71 -17.27
N ARG A 113 -23.71 -8.98 -17.33
CA ARG A 113 -22.63 -9.55 -16.51
C ARG A 113 -21.29 -8.84 -16.74
N ILE A 114 -20.90 -8.64 -17.99
CA ILE A 114 -19.68 -7.91 -18.37
C ILE A 114 -19.73 -6.46 -17.88
N LYS A 115 -20.89 -5.81 -17.95
CA LYS A 115 -21.09 -4.46 -17.41
C LYS A 115 -20.93 -4.43 -15.88
N SER A 116 -21.45 -5.43 -15.17
CA SER A 116 -21.25 -5.57 -13.72
C SER A 116 -19.77 -5.71 -13.37
N ILE A 117 -19.01 -6.54 -14.09
CA ILE A 117 -17.55 -6.67 -13.87
C ILE A 117 -16.84 -5.32 -14.05
N LYS A 118 -17.18 -4.54 -15.08
CA LYS A 118 -16.59 -3.19 -15.29
C LYS A 118 -16.91 -2.22 -14.17
N ASN A 119 -18.13 -2.27 -13.64
CA ASN A 119 -18.53 -1.43 -12.51
C ASN A 119 -17.74 -1.81 -11.25
N LEU A 120 -17.61 -3.11 -10.95
CA LEU A 120 -16.82 -3.61 -9.82
C LEU A 120 -15.35 -3.20 -9.95
N LEU A 121 -14.76 -3.33 -11.14
CA LEU A 121 -13.38 -2.89 -11.40
C LEU A 121 -13.19 -1.39 -11.12
N THR A 122 -14.18 -0.56 -11.48
CA THR A 122 -14.14 0.89 -11.25
C THR A 122 -14.29 1.24 -9.78
N GLN A 123 -15.18 0.55 -9.05
CA GLN A 123 -15.30 0.71 -7.61
C GLN A 123 -14.01 0.34 -6.89
N ARG A 124 -13.39 -0.79 -7.30
CA ARG A 124 -12.12 -1.26 -6.76
C ARG A 124 -10.99 -0.25 -6.98
N ASP A 125 -10.85 0.29 -8.20
CA ASP A 125 -9.83 1.31 -8.50
C ASP A 125 -10.02 2.57 -7.63
N LYS A 126 -11.28 3.02 -7.44
CA LYS A 126 -11.61 4.17 -6.59
C LYS A 126 -11.25 3.94 -5.12
N GLN A 127 -11.56 2.76 -4.59
CA GLN A 127 -11.21 2.38 -3.22
C GLN A 127 -9.68 2.38 -3.02
N PHE A 128 -8.94 1.82 -3.98
CA PHE A 128 -7.48 1.78 -3.91
C PHE A 128 -6.85 3.18 -4.00
N LEU A 129 -7.35 4.05 -4.88
CA LEU A 129 -6.90 5.45 -4.94
C LEU A 129 -7.16 6.20 -3.62
N SER A 130 -8.33 6.00 -3.02
CA SER A 130 -8.68 6.60 -1.73
C SER A 130 -7.73 6.12 -0.61
N TYR A 131 -7.35 4.85 -0.63
CA TYR A 131 -6.34 4.31 0.26
C TYR A 131 -4.97 4.96 0.05
N LEU A 132 -4.50 5.08 -1.20
CA LEU A 132 -3.22 5.72 -1.49
C LEU A 132 -3.17 7.17 -0.99
N GLN A 133 -4.27 7.91 -1.12
CA GLN A 133 -4.39 9.27 -0.57
C GLN A 133 -4.28 9.28 0.97
N VAL A 134 -4.99 8.36 1.66
CA VAL A 134 -4.89 8.23 3.12
C VAL A 134 -3.46 7.89 3.54
N ARG A 135 -2.81 6.96 2.84
CA ARG A 135 -1.41 6.59 3.08
C ARG A 135 -0.48 7.79 2.92
N GLU A 136 -0.63 8.57 1.85
CA GLU A 136 0.15 9.79 1.63
C GLU A 136 -0.02 10.79 2.78
N THR A 137 -1.26 11.05 3.21
CA THR A 137 -1.53 11.99 4.31
C THR A 137 -1.00 11.53 5.67
N LEU A 138 -0.96 10.22 5.93
CA LEU A 138 -0.48 9.65 7.19
C LEU A 138 1.05 9.52 7.23
N VAL A 139 1.69 9.32 6.07
CA VAL A 139 3.15 9.29 5.94
C VAL A 139 3.75 10.70 5.90
N ASN A 140 2.93 11.75 5.67
CA ASN A 140 3.39 13.14 5.67
C ASN A 140 3.76 13.59 7.09
N THR A 141 5.04 13.48 7.42
CA THR A 141 5.66 13.75 8.73
C THR A 141 5.66 15.22 9.15
N LYS A 142 5.03 16.13 8.39
CA LYS A 142 5.01 17.57 8.70
C LYS A 142 4.49 17.87 10.11
N SER A 143 3.46 17.17 10.58
CA SER A 143 2.96 17.39 11.96
C SER A 143 3.97 16.96 13.02
N PHE A 144 4.67 15.84 12.81
CA PHE A 144 5.72 15.36 13.70
C PHE A 144 6.93 16.31 13.71
N SER A 145 7.35 16.78 12.54
CA SER A 145 8.45 17.75 12.41
C SER A 145 8.14 19.04 13.17
N ASN A 146 6.90 19.53 13.09
CA ASN A 146 6.47 20.74 13.79
C ASN A 146 6.46 20.53 15.32
N GLU A 147 6.01 19.37 15.80
CA GLU A 147 6.01 19.05 17.24
C GLU A 147 7.43 18.86 17.80
N VAL A 148 8.34 18.26 17.02
CA VAL A 148 9.78 18.16 17.35
C VAL A 148 10.45 19.53 17.33
N GLN A 149 10.07 20.40 16.39
CA GLN A 149 10.60 21.76 16.31
C GLN A 149 10.17 22.62 17.51
N LYS A 150 8.89 22.54 17.93
CA LYS A 150 8.41 23.17 19.17
C LYS A 150 9.18 22.66 20.41
N LEU A 151 9.44 21.36 20.47
CA LEU A 151 10.26 20.76 21.53
C LEU A 151 11.67 21.36 21.53
N ASN A 152 12.29 21.51 20.36
CA ASN A 152 13.63 22.09 20.22
C ASN A 152 13.66 23.58 20.61
N GLU A 153 12.62 24.34 20.25
CA GLU A 153 12.47 25.75 20.64
C GLU A 153 12.27 25.95 22.15
N LEU A 154 11.53 25.06 22.82
CA LEU A 154 11.35 25.08 24.28
C LEU A 154 12.66 24.79 25.03
N VAL A 155 13.51 23.91 24.50
CA VAL A 155 14.83 23.61 25.06
C VAL A 155 15.81 24.77 24.82
N ALA A 156 15.85 25.30 23.59
CA ALA A 156 16.76 26.38 23.21
C ALA A 156 16.48 27.71 23.93
N SER A 157 15.20 28.08 24.09
CA SER A 157 14.81 29.36 24.72
C SER A 157 15.11 29.43 26.22
N ARG A 158 15.20 28.29 26.92
CA ARG A 158 15.45 28.26 28.37
C ARG A 158 16.88 27.88 28.76
N ALA A 159 17.63 27.21 27.89
CA ALA A 159 19.08 27.02 28.07
C ALA A 159 19.82 28.38 28.18
N LEU A 160 19.30 29.41 27.50
CA LEU A 160 19.78 30.79 27.60
C LEU A 160 19.48 31.46 28.96
N GLN A 161 18.55 30.93 29.76
CA GLN A 161 18.17 31.49 31.07
C GLN A 161 18.90 30.84 32.26
N THR A 162 19.51 29.66 32.08
CA THR A 162 20.13 28.88 33.16
C THR A 162 21.62 29.18 33.41
N ASP A 163 22.25 30.00 32.57
CA ASP A 163 23.72 30.23 32.56
C ASP A 163 24.21 31.30 33.58
N SER A 164 23.40 31.64 34.59
CA SER A 164 23.70 32.74 35.55
C SER A 164 23.93 32.30 37.00
N ALA A 165 24.33 31.05 37.25
CA ALA A 165 24.61 30.57 38.61
C ALA A 165 26.03 30.97 39.07
N VAL A 166 26.15 32.08 39.81
CA VAL A 166 27.40 32.49 40.47
C VAL A 166 27.64 31.60 41.70
N LEU A 167 28.73 30.85 41.69
CA LEU A 167 29.15 29.96 42.79
C LEU A 167 29.98 30.76 43.80
N THR A 168 29.38 31.23 44.90
CA THR A 168 30.13 31.82 46.02
C THR A 168 30.50 30.75 47.04
N THR A 169 31.79 30.44 47.16
CA THR A 169 32.36 29.57 48.20
C THR A 169 32.98 30.44 49.31
N GLU A 170 32.47 30.38 50.53
CA GLU A 170 33.10 31.00 51.70
C GLU A 170 33.97 29.96 52.44
N THR A 171 35.28 30.21 52.53
CA THR A 171 36.23 29.36 53.25
C THR A 171 36.58 30.00 54.60
N THR A 172 36.17 29.40 55.72
CA THR A 172 36.53 29.87 57.07
C THR A 172 37.57 28.93 57.70
N THR A 173 38.78 29.43 57.95
CA THR A 173 39.90 28.69 58.56
C THR A 173 40.00 29.01 60.06
N SER A 174 39.77 28.03 60.94
CA SER A 174 40.00 28.16 62.40
C SER A 174 41.27 27.40 62.82
N THR A 175 42.20 28.08 63.48
CA THR A 175 43.43 27.47 64.05
C THR A 175 43.34 27.53 65.57
N THR A 176 43.45 26.39 66.27
CA THR A 176 43.58 26.35 67.73
C THR A 176 44.93 25.76 68.13
N THR A 177 45.69 26.49 68.96
CA THR A 177 46.99 26.09 69.52
C THR A 177 46.80 25.56 70.93
N VAL A 178 47.16 24.30 71.16
CA VAL A 178 47.17 23.69 72.50
C VAL A 178 48.61 23.70 73.04
N ALA A 179 48.83 24.38 74.16
CA ALA A 179 50.06 24.30 74.96
C ALA A 179 49.92 23.16 75.99
N PRO A 180 50.97 22.37 76.28
CA PRO A 180 50.87 21.28 77.25
C PRO A 180 51.01 21.79 78.70
N GLU A 181 50.16 21.29 79.60
CA GLU A 181 50.26 21.50 81.04
C GLU A 181 51.43 20.70 81.65
N GLU A 182 52.17 21.36 82.56
CA GLU A 182 53.18 20.76 83.41
C GLU A 182 52.54 20.27 84.72
N GLU A 183 52.75 19.00 85.08
CA GLU A 183 52.72 18.57 86.48
C GLU A 183 53.92 17.70 86.83
N GLU A 184 54.50 18.03 87.97
CA GLU A 184 55.78 17.54 88.51
C GLU A 184 55.68 16.14 89.14
N LYS A 185 56.73 15.30 88.98
CA LYS A 185 57.64 14.87 90.08
C LYS A 185 58.55 13.67 89.76
N SER A 186 59.78 13.81 90.26
CA SER A 186 60.76 12.79 90.67
C SER A 186 61.86 12.32 89.69
N ARG A 187 63.04 12.92 89.90
CA ARG A 187 64.39 12.33 90.13
C ARG A 187 64.87 11.17 89.24
N GLY A 188 65.93 11.45 88.47
CA GLY A 188 66.89 10.45 87.97
C GLY A 188 68.11 11.13 87.32
N PHE A 189 69.25 11.16 88.04
CA PHE A 189 70.49 11.87 87.71
C PHE A 189 71.33 11.26 86.57
N LEU A 190 70.73 10.67 85.53
CA LEU A 190 71.47 10.05 84.40
C LEU A 190 70.94 10.36 82.99
N SER A 191 70.06 11.35 82.81
CA SER A 191 69.54 11.73 81.47
C SER A 191 70.37 12.79 80.73
N LYS A 192 71.54 13.18 81.26
CA LYS A 192 72.35 14.31 80.71
C LYS A 192 73.36 13.92 79.62
N LEU A 193 73.27 12.74 79.02
CA LEU A 193 74.23 12.27 78.01
C LEU A 193 73.64 11.67 76.72
N PHE A 194 72.34 11.82 76.45
CA PHE A 194 71.78 11.44 75.15
C PHE A 194 71.09 12.61 74.46
N GLY A 195 71.61 12.91 73.27
CA GLY A 195 71.38 14.14 72.52
C GLY A 195 69.96 14.33 72.00
N LYS A 196 69.64 15.61 71.84
CA LYS A 196 68.44 16.15 71.21
C LYS A 196 68.17 15.50 69.84
N LYS A 197 66.96 14.97 69.65
CA LYS A 197 66.29 14.86 68.34
C LYS A 197 64.89 15.45 68.48
N LYS A 198 64.57 16.42 67.62
CA LYS A 198 63.26 17.09 67.53
C LYS A 198 62.22 16.07 67.08
N SER A 199 61.12 15.93 67.81
CA SER A 199 59.95 15.18 67.38
C SER A 199 59.05 16.07 66.53
N ASP A 200 58.83 15.65 65.28
CA ASP A 200 57.88 16.25 64.35
C ASP A 200 56.47 16.26 64.94
N VAL A 201 55.86 17.45 64.96
CA VAL A 201 54.47 17.66 65.36
C VAL A 201 53.59 17.41 64.13
N TYR A 202 52.78 16.35 64.16
CA TYR A 202 51.77 16.09 63.14
C TYR A 202 50.61 17.09 63.26
N LYS A 203 50.40 17.90 62.23
CA LYS A 203 49.27 18.83 62.11
C LYS A 203 48.09 18.09 61.45
N ILE A 204 47.08 17.73 62.24
CA ILE A 204 45.82 17.20 61.70
C ILE A 204 44.96 18.42 61.29
N ILE A 205 44.75 18.60 59.99
CA ILE A 205 43.89 19.63 59.42
C ILE A 205 42.51 19.00 59.20
N ASN A 206 41.49 19.47 59.92
CA ASN A 206 40.10 19.14 59.63
C ASN A 206 39.51 20.23 58.72
N GLU A 207 39.37 19.93 57.43
CA GLU A 207 38.60 20.78 56.50
C GLU A 207 37.14 20.33 56.51
N GLU A 208 36.23 21.15 57.06
CA GLU A 208 34.79 20.92 56.94
C GLU A 208 34.24 21.68 55.71
N PHE A 209 33.95 20.95 54.63
CA PHE A 209 33.32 21.50 53.43
C PHE A 209 31.80 21.67 53.62
N LYS A 210 31.34 22.89 53.94
CA LYS A 210 29.90 23.22 53.90
C LYS A 210 29.51 23.79 52.54
N VAL A 211 29.20 22.90 51.59
CA VAL A 211 28.64 23.28 50.30
C VAL A 211 27.16 23.62 50.47
N ARG A 212 26.80 24.91 50.47
CA ARG A 212 25.40 25.34 50.31
C ARG A 212 25.09 25.43 48.82
N ARG A 213 24.34 24.45 48.32
CA ARG A 213 23.83 24.42 46.94
C ARG A 213 22.49 25.13 46.91
N ASP A 214 22.46 26.37 46.45
CA ASP A 214 21.19 27.10 46.27
C ASP A 214 20.33 26.42 45.20
N THR A 215 19.12 26.00 45.60
CA THR A 215 18.20 25.12 44.86
C THR A 215 17.11 25.91 44.15
N LEU A 216 17.45 27.02 43.47
CA LEU A 216 16.47 27.78 42.67
C LEU A 216 16.24 27.18 41.26
N ASN A 217 17.18 26.39 40.72
CA ASN A 217 17.08 25.82 39.36
C ASN A 217 16.36 24.47 39.25
N ALA A 218 16.25 23.68 40.34
CA ALA A 218 15.64 22.34 40.28
C ALA A 218 14.15 22.37 39.88
N LYS A 219 13.39 23.40 40.31
CA LYS A 219 11.98 23.56 39.92
C LYS A 219 11.79 23.90 38.44
N ALA A 220 12.77 24.59 37.83
CA ALA A 220 12.74 24.90 36.41
C ALA A 220 13.07 23.66 35.56
N GLU A 221 14.03 22.84 35.98
CA GLU A 221 14.37 21.55 35.37
C GLU A 221 13.20 20.55 35.42
N ASP A 222 12.54 20.41 36.57
CA ASP A 222 11.35 19.55 36.70
C ASP A 222 10.19 19.99 35.81
N SER A 223 9.99 21.32 35.66
CA SER A 223 8.97 21.86 34.77
C SER A 223 9.29 21.58 33.29
N ILE A 224 10.57 21.60 32.91
CA ILE A 224 11.02 21.26 31.55
C ILE A 224 10.78 19.78 31.28
N MET A 225 11.23 18.91 32.18
CA MET A 225 11.04 17.46 32.09
C MET A 225 9.56 17.11 31.97
N LYS A 226 8.69 17.77 32.75
CA LYS A 226 7.24 17.59 32.71
C LYS A 226 6.61 18.05 31.40
N SER A 227 7.03 19.20 30.87
CA SER A 227 6.53 19.71 29.58
C SER A 227 7.00 18.86 28.38
N MET A 228 8.25 18.41 28.40
CA MET A 228 8.83 17.52 27.39
C MET A 228 8.13 16.16 27.41
N THR A 229 7.92 15.58 28.59
CA THR A 229 7.16 14.33 28.76
C THR A 229 5.73 14.49 28.24
N GLY A 230 5.07 15.63 28.50
CA GLY A 230 3.73 15.93 28.00
C GLY A 230 3.66 16.00 26.48
N SER A 231 4.57 16.73 25.84
CA SER A 231 4.65 16.84 24.38
C SER A 231 5.01 15.51 23.71
N LEU A 232 5.97 14.75 24.25
CA LEU A 232 6.31 13.41 23.75
C LEU A 232 5.12 12.45 23.87
N LYS A 233 4.38 12.49 24.98
CA LYS A 233 3.17 11.69 25.18
C LYS A 233 2.06 12.06 24.19
N ASN A 234 1.89 13.34 23.90
CA ASN A 234 0.94 13.81 22.89
C ASN A 234 1.33 13.34 21.48
N ILE A 235 2.60 13.42 21.13
CA ILE A 235 3.15 12.91 19.86
C ILE A 235 2.92 11.40 19.76
N GLU A 236 3.26 10.64 20.80
CA GLU A 236 3.05 9.20 20.86
C GLU A 236 1.58 8.84 20.65
N GLN A 237 0.68 9.56 21.34
CA GLN A 237 -0.76 9.33 21.23
C GLN A 237 -1.29 9.65 19.83
N GLU A 238 -0.85 10.75 19.22
CA GLU A 238 -1.24 11.12 17.86
C GLU A 238 -0.72 10.09 16.84
N GLN A 239 0.55 9.67 16.97
CA GLN A 239 1.15 8.64 16.12
C GLN A 239 0.41 7.30 16.27
N ARG A 240 0.07 6.90 17.50
CA ARG A 240 -0.70 5.69 17.77
C ARG A 240 -2.08 5.75 17.12
N GLN A 241 -2.79 6.87 17.23
CA GLN A 241 -4.09 7.05 16.59
C GLN A 241 -4.00 7.02 15.06
N LYS A 242 -2.99 7.66 14.47
CA LYS A 242 -2.74 7.63 13.03
C LYS A 242 -2.42 6.22 12.54
N SER A 243 -1.56 5.50 13.26
CA SER A 243 -1.22 4.11 12.99
C SER A 243 -2.43 3.19 13.08
N GLN A 244 -3.26 3.32 14.13
CA GLN A 244 -4.49 2.52 14.25
C GLN A 244 -5.49 2.82 13.13
N LYS A 245 -5.67 4.09 12.75
CA LYS A 245 -6.51 4.47 11.61
C LYS A 245 -5.96 3.90 10.29
N PHE A 246 -4.65 3.90 10.11
CA PHE A 246 -3.97 3.32 8.96
C PHE A 246 -4.25 1.81 8.86
N LEU A 247 -3.94 1.06 9.93
CA LEU A 247 -4.11 -0.39 9.98
C LEU A 247 -5.57 -0.80 9.76
N LYS A 248 -6.52 -0.04 10.33
CA LYS A 248 -7.95 -0.26 10.10
C LYS A 248 -8.32 -0.06 8.63
N ARG A 249 -7.86 1.04 8.00
CA ARG A 249 -8.12 1.31 6.59
C ARG A 249 -7.48 0.29 5.66
N GLU A 250 -6.29 -0.18 5.99
CA GLU A 250 -5.59 -1.23 5.25
C GLU A 250 -6.34 -2.56 5.32
N ALA A 251 -6.81 -2.96 6.50
CA ALA A 251 -7.62 -4.16 6.69
C ALA A 251 -8.98 -4.09 5.95
N GLU A 252 -9.66 -2.94 6.03
CA GLU A 252 -10.90 -2.67 5.30
C GLU A 252 -10.69 -2.77 3.79
N LEU A 253 -9.61 -2.15 3.27
CA LEU A 253 -9.28 -2.19 1.85
C LEU A 253 -8.96 -3.61 1.38
N SER A 254 -8.14 -4.34 2.13
CA SER A 254 -7.79 -5.73 1.78
C SER A 254 -9.04 -6.60 1.71
N THR A 255 -9.93 -6.48 2.69
CA THR A 255 -11.21 -7.22 2.72
C THR A 255 -12.12 -6.85 1.55
N ALA A 256 -12.28 -5.54 1.29
CA ALA A 256 -13.09 -5.05 0.18
C ALA A 256 -12.51 -5.45 -1.19
N SER A 257 -11.19 -5.37 -1.37
CA SER A 257 -10.51 -5.78 -2.60
C SER A 257 -10.73 -7.26 -2.87
N ASN A 258 -10.51 -8.12 -1.87
CA ASN A 258 -10.74 -9.56 -2.00
C ASN A 258 -12.20 -9.87 -2.35
N ALA A 259 -13.17 -9.19 -1.70
CA ALA A 259 -14.58 -9.37 -1.99
C ALA A 259 -14.93 -8.98 -3.44
N LEU A 260 -14.47 -7.81 -3.90
CA LEU A 260 -14.70 -7.33 -5.28
C LEU A 260 -14.02 -8.25 -6.31
N THR A 261 -12.79 -8.70 -6.04
CA THR A 261 -12.05 -9.64 -6.88
C THR A 261 -12.79 -10.96 -7.00
N ASN A 262 -13.25 -11.52 -5.89
CA ASN A 262 -14.03 -12.76 -5.88
C ASN A 262 -15.36 -12.61 -6.63
N GLN A 263 -16.07 -11.50 -6.45
CA GLN A 263 -17.30 -11.22 -7.21
C GLN A 263 -17.03 -11.12 -8.71
N MET A 264 -15.96 -10.45 -9.13
CA MET A 264 -15.58 -10.38 -10.54
C MET A 264 -15.25 -11.77 -11.11
N LEU A 265 -14.50 -12.59 -10.37
CA LEU A 265 -14.17 -13.96 -10.78
C LEU A 265 -15.40 -14.86 -10.83
N GLN A 266 -16.34 -14.71 -9.89
CA GLN A 266 -17.59 -15.46 -9.90
C GLN A 266 -18.45 -15.13 -11.13
N ILE A 267 -18.67 -13.84 -11.40
CA ILE A 267 -19.43 -13.41 -12.59
C ILE A 267 -18.71 -13.87 -13.87
N LEU A 268 -17.38 -13.87 -13.89
CA LEU A 268 -16.61 -14.33 -15.02
C LEU A 268 -16.72 -15.85 -15.25
N ARG A 269 -16.73 -16.67 -14.18
CA ARG A 269 -17.01 -18.11 -14.26
C ARG A 269 -18.44 -18.40 -14.72
N GLU A 270 -19.38 -17.55 -14.33
CA GLU A 270 -20.77 -17.60 -14.80
C GLU A 270 -20.87 -17.31 -16.32
N VAL A 271 -20.03 -16.39 -16.83
CA VAL A 271 -19.88 -16.14 -18.27
C VAL A 271 -19.24 -17.36 -18.96
N GLU A 272 -18.22 -17.96 -18.34
CA GLU A 272 -17.54 -19.17 -18.83
C GLU A 272 -18.49 -20.37 -18.95
N GLY A 273 -19.22 -20.69 -17.88
CA GLY A 273 -20.10 -21.86 -17.84
C GLY A 273 -21.23 -21.80 -18.88
N GLN A 274 -21.70 -20.61 -19.22
CA GLN A 274 -22.68 -20.40 -20.29
C GLN A 274 -22.07 -20.38 -21.70
N ALA A 275 -20.75 -20.22 -21.82
CA ALA A 275 -20.06 -20.27 -23.11
C ALA A 275 -19.63 -21.68 -23.52
N VAL A 276 -19.63 -22.62 -22.57
CA VAL A 276 -19.28 -24.04 -22.74
C VAL A 276 -20.55 -24.92 -22.85
N ALA A 277 -21.68 -24.44 -22.34
CA ALA A 277 -23.00 -25.07 -22.44
C ALA A 277 -23.69 -24.77 -23.78
#